data_AF-A0A956N2S4-F1
#
_entry.id   AF-A0A956N2S4-F1
#
_cell.length_a   1.000
_cell.length_b   1.000
_cell.length_c   1.000
_cell.angle_alpha   90.00
_cell.angle_beta   90.00
_cell.angle_gamma   90.00
#
_symmetry.space_group_name_H-M   'P 1'
#
loop_
_entity.id
_entity.type
_entity.pdbx_description
1 polymer ?
#
loop_
_entity_poly.entity_id
_entity_poly.type
_entity_poly.pdbx_seq_one_letter_code
_entity_poly.pdbx_strand_id
1 'polypeptide(L)'
;MNIFSIIFIQSNIGILPDKVPMYYTYKNAEFVLANITNIFYINIVSLLFAAIFIIRNQKLYSQSRYELADINNSAILFLNILLIIFQLRIINLVAYEDLIIPNYTYVIILPILISFITTYLLYPFVIKFAYRFNLIDDPLTHKHPGMLLKSPVPRAGGLLFFLLILIPGLFILPISQSQKLIGLLIGASINVILGLFDDRYDIHPLVRAAVQLFSITFVVLAGFTWLYLPNPFGDAINLQTYFVSFDFLTPYVGDHRIYYFAVLLAIIWAWFLMNYMSMANGTDGVYA
;
A
#
# COMPACT_ATOMS: atom_id res chain seq x y z
N MET A 1 13.08 21.07 -1.32
CA MET A 1 12.38 20.12 -0.43
C MET A 1 13.12 19.90 0.88
N ASN A 2 14.40 19.47 0.88
CA ASN A 2 15.17 19.27 2.12
C ASN A 2 15.38 20.54 2.98
N ILE A 3 15.46 21.73 2.36
CA ILE A 3 15.56 23.00 3.12
C ILE A 3 14.29 23.25 3.94
N PHE A 4 13.12 22.90 3.41
CA PHE A 4 11.84 23.08 4.11
C PHE A 4 11.73 22.14 5.30
N SER A 5 12.13 20.86 5.16
CA SER A 5 12.14 19.93 6.28
C SER A 5 13.14 20.32 7.37
N ILE A 6 14.32 20.85 6.99
CA ILE A 6 15.31 21.39 7.93
C ILE A 6 14.72 22.58 8.70
N ILE A 7 14.15 23.57 8.00
CA ILE A 7 13.53 24.76 8.62
C ILE A 7 12.40 24.34 9.55
N PHE A 8 11.57 23.38 9.13
CA PHE A 8 10.45 22.86 9.92
C PHE A 8 10.90 22.18 11.21
N ILE A 9 11.96 21.37 11.19
CA ILE A 9 12.50 20.77 12.41
C ILE A 9 13.07 21.85 13.32
N GLN A 10 13.81 22.78 12.74
CA GLN A 10 14.46 23.84 13.49
C GLN A 10 13.44 24.79 14.15
N SER A 11 12.30 25.04 13.51
CA SER A 11 11.21 25.84 14.08
C SER A 11 10.42 25.12 15.18
N ASN A 12 10.45 23.78 15.22
CA ASN A 12 9.71 22.97 16.20
C ASN A 12 10.63 22.26 17.21
N ILE A 13 11.93 22.57 17.23
CA ILE A 13 12.93 21.88 18.06
C ILE A 13 12.63 21.99 19.56
N GLY A 14 12.01 23.10 19.99
CA GLY A 14 11.63 23.33 21.38
C GLY A 14 10.44 22.51 21.87
N ILE A 15 9.67 21.89 20.97
CA ILE A 15 8.47 21.09 21.27
C ILE A 15 8.80 19.58 21.21
N LEU A 16 10.02 19.24 20.81
CA LEU A 16 10.46 17.86 20.62
C LEU A 16 11.37 17.40 21.77
N PRO A 17 11.30 16.12 22.18
CA PRO A 17 12.21 15.54 23.16
C PRO A 17 13.63 15.42 22.65
N ASP A 18 14.59 15.47 23.57
CA ASP A 18 16.02 15.28 23.31
C ASP A 18 16.35 13.92 22.66
N LYS A 19 15.44 12.96 22.81
CA LYS A 19 15.59 11.55 22.46
C LYS A 19 14.42 11.08 21.60
N VAL A 20 14.74 10.54 20.42
CA VAL A 20 13.76 10.15 19.39
C VAL A 20 14.03 8.73 18.86
N PRO A 21 12.98 7.93 18.58
CA PRO A 21 13.14 6.61 17.98
C PRO A 21 13.50 6.75 16.48
N MET A 22 14.78 6.55 16.12
CA MET A 22 15.25 6.63 14.73
C MET A 22 14.90 5.39 13.89
N TYR A 23 14.77 4.22 14.52
CA TYR A 23 14.48 2.95 13.84
C TYR A 23 13.32 2.26 14.56
N TYR A 24 12.15 2.21 13.94
CA TYR A 24 11.02 1.41 14.42
C TYR A 24 11.33 -0.07 14.17
N THR A 25 12.03 -0.72 15.08
CA THR A 25 12.16 -2.18 15.08
C THR A 25 12.44 -2.69 16.48
N TYR A 26 11.38 -3.10 17.19
CA TYR A 26 11.22 -4.28 18.05
C TYR A 26 10.25 -4.03 19.21
N LYS A 27 9.49 -5.08 19.55
CA LYS A 27 8.39 -5.06 20.53
C LYS A 27 8.88 -5.26 21.98
N ASN A 28 10.16 -5.63 22.21
CA ASN A 28 10.70 -6.04 23.51
C ASN A 28 12.18 -5.65 23.79
N ALA A 29 12.72 -4.60 23.17
CA ALA A 29 14.03 -4.08 23.54
C ALA A 29 13.94 -2.55 23.60
N GLU A 30 14.53 -1.97 24.64
CA GLU A 30 14.63 -0.53 24.92
C GLU A 30 14.65 0.29 23.63
N PHE A 31 13.80 1.33 23.55
CA PHE A 31 13.88 2.29 22.46
C PHE A 31 15.35 2.70 22.32
N VAL A 32 16.00 2.37 21.19
CA VAL A 32 17.30 2.94 20.85
C VAL A 32 17.03 4.39 20.49
N LEU A 33 16.86 5.18 21.55
CA LEU A 33 16.60 6.58 21.51
C LEU A 33 17.87 7.24 21.02
N ALA A 34 17.80 7.71 19.79
CA ALA A 34 18.83 8.53 19.20
C ALA A 34 18.66 9.96 19.70
N ASN A 35 19.75 10.72 19.72
CA ASN A 35 19.65 12.16 19.91
C ASN A 35 18.78 12.76 18.79
N ILE A 36 17.95 13.75 19.09
CA ILE A 36 17.12 14.47 18.11
C ILE A 36 17.92 14.98 16.91
N THR A 37 19.21 15.29 17.09
CA THR A 37 20.11 15.68 16.00
C THR A 37 20.27 14.61 14.91
N ASN A 38 20.04 13.34 15.25
CA ASN A 38 20.15 12.24 14.29
C ASN A 38 19.02 12.28 13.25
N ILE A 39 17.90 12.97 13.50
CA ILE A 39 16.84 13.18 12.50
C ILE A 39 17.38 13.89 11.25
N PHE A 40 18.41 14.73 11.40
CA PHE A 40 19.05 15.39 10.26
C PHE A 40 19.84 14.44 9.35
N TYR A 41 20.20 13.24 9.82
CA TYR A 41 20.84 12.23 8.96
C TYR A 41 19.94 11.78 7.81
N ILE A 42 18.61 11.80 7.99
CA ILE A 42 17.65 11.50 6.91
C ILE A 42 17.79 12.52 5.77
N ASN A 43 18.00 13.80 6.09
CA ASN A 43 18.22 14.87 5.11
C ASN A 43 19.58 14.71 4.41
N ILE A 44 20.62 14.29 5.14
CA ILE A 44 21.94 14.02 4.55
C ILE A 44 21.87 12.83 3.58
N VAL A 45 21.20 11.74 3.96
CA VAL A 45 20.99 10.57 3.09
C VAL A 45 20.21 10.96 1.83
N SER A 46 19.14 11.74 1.97
CA SER A 46 18.37 12.32 0.86
C SER A 46 19.25 13.13 -0.11
N LEU A 47 20.12 14.00 0.43
CA LEU A 47 21.08 14.78 -0.38
C LEU A 47 22.11 13.90 -1.10
N LEU A 48 22.62 12.86 -0.44
CA LEU A 48 23.56 11.92 -1.05
C LEU A 48 22.92 11.14 -2.21
N PHE A 49 21.69 10.65 -2.03
CA PHE A 49 20.93 10.01 -3.11
C PHE A 49 20.71 10.97 -4.28
N ALA A 50 20.31 12.21 -4.01
CA ALA A 50 20.16 13.21 -5.06
C ALA A 50 21.47 13.45 -5.83
N ALA A 51 22.60 13.61 -5.13
CA ALA A 51 23.90 13.82 -5.74
C ALA A 51 24.35 12.64 -6.63
N ILE A 52 24.25 11.40 -6.12
CA ILE A 52 24.61 10.18 -6.86
C ILE A 52 23.83 10.09 -8.16
N PHE A 53 22.52 10.34 -8.10
CA PHE A 53 21.69 10.24 -9.28
C PHE A 53 21.83 11.41 -10.25
N ILE A 54 22.14 12.63 -9.79
CA ILE A 54 22.49 13.74 -10.68
C ILE A 54 23.70 13.35 -11.55
N ILE A 55 24.75 12.80 -10.93
CA ILE A 55 25.94 12.33 -11.64
C ILE A 55 25.58 11.22 -12.64
N ARG A 56 24.76 10.26 -12.21
CA ARG A 56 24.28 9.17 -13.08
C ARG A 56 23.46 9.70 -14.26
N ASN A 57 22.59 10.68 -14.03
CA ASN A 57 21.72 11.23 -15.05
C ASN A 57 22.49 12.09 -16.05
N GLN A 58 23.52 12.83 -15.61
CA GLN A 58 24.45 13.50 -16.53
C GLN A 58 25.09 12.51 -17.51
N LYS A 59 25.52 11.33 -17.03
CA LYS A 59 26.07 10.27 -17.88
C LYS A 59 25.02 9.65 -18.83
N LEU A 60 23.76 9.59 -18.43
CA LEU A 60 22.67 9.10 -19.29
C LEU A 60 22.29 10.11 -20.38
N TYR A 61 22.26 11.40 -20.03
CA TYR A 61 22.05 12.49 -20.99
C TYR A 61 23.19 12.54 -22.02
N SER A 62 24.45 12.35 -21.60
CA SER A 62 25.58 12.29 -22.53
C SER A 62 25.54 11.06 -23.46
N GLN A 63 24.77 10.02 -23.12
CA GLN A 63 24.55 8.83 -23.93
C GLN A 63 23.26 8.90 -24.77
N SER A 64 22.60 10.07 -24.83
CA SER A 64 21.31 10.27 -25.50
C SER A 64 20.18 9.36 -24.99
N ARG A 65 20.28 8.86 -23.74
CA ARG A 65 19.28 8.01 -23.09
C ARG A 65 18.31 8.82 -22.23
N TYR A 66 17.59 9.76 -22.85
CA TYR A 66 16.74 10.74 -22.16
C TYR A 66 15.62 10.09 -21.32
N GLU A 67 14.91 9.11 -21.88
CA GLU A 67 13.82 8.42 -21.17
C GLU A 67 14.26 7.77 -19.86
N LEU A 68 15.46 7.16 -19.84
CA LEU A 68 16.00 6.53 -18.63
C LEU A 68 16.42 7.58 -17.59
N ALA A 69 16.91 8.74 -18.04
CA ALA A 69 17.25 9.84 -17.15
C ALA A 69 16.00 10.47 -16.51
N ASP A 70 14.91 10.59 -17.26
CA ASP A 70 13.64 11.13 -16.75
C ASP A 70 12.97 10.19 -15.76
N ILE A 71 12.99 8.88 -16.03
CA ILE A 71 12.56 7.86 -15.07
C ILE A 71 13.37 7.94 -13.77
N ASN A 72 14.69 8.07 -13.88
CA ASN A 72 15.57 8.21 -12.71
C ASN A 72 15.26 9.50 -11.94
N ASN A 73 15.11 10.65 -12.61
CA ASN A 73 14.76 11.92 -11.98
C ASN A 73 13.48 11.79 -11.16
N SER A 74 12.48 11.16 -11.75
CA SER A 74 11.19 10.94 -11.11
C SER A 74 11.33 10.02 -9.89
N ALA A 75 12.11 8.93 -10.00
CA ALA A 75 12.39 8.02 -8.88
C ALA A 75 13.15 8.68 -7.71
N ILE A 76 14.05 9.63 -7.98
CA ILE A 76 14.76 10.39 -6.93
C ILE A 76 13.80 11.33 -6.21
N LEU A 77 12.97 12.04 -6.98
CA LEU A 77 11.97 12.96 -6.43
C LEU A 77 11.05 12.19 -5.49
N PHE A 78 10.66 10.98 -5.87
CA PHE A 78 9.93 10.06 -5.02
C PHE A 78 10.62 9.74 -3.71
N LEU A 79 11.87 9.27 -3.79
CA LEU A 79 12.65 8.82 -2.65
C LEU A 79 12.84 9.97 -1.65
N ASN A 80 13.11 11.18 -2.16
CA ASN A 80 13.26 12.37 -1.34
C ASN A 80 11.96 12.74 -0.63
N ILE A 81 10.83 12.66 -1.33
CA ILE A 81 9.51 12.91 -0.73
C ILE A 81 9.25 11.91 0.38
N LEU A 82 9.47 10.63 0.11
CA LEU A 82 9.30 9.53 1.05
C LEU A 82 10.17 9.67 2.29
N LEU A 83 11.44 10.07 2.14
CA LEU A 83 12.34 10.37 3.27
C LEU A 83 11.85 11.56 4.10
N ILE A 84 11.30 12.60 3.48
CA ILE A 84 10.70 13.75 4.17
C ILE A 84 9.46 13.32 4.97
N ILE A 85 8.62 12.45 4.40
CA ILE A 85 7.43 11.92 5.10
C ILE A 85 7.84 11.09 6.30
N PHE A 86 8.85 10.24 6.14
CA PHE A 86 9.39 9.45 7.24
C PHE A 86 9.88 10.35 8.38
N GLN A 87 10.56 11.43 8.04
CA GLN A 87 11.01 12.44 8.98
C GLN A 87 9.84 13.15 9.69
N LEU A 88 8.82 13.59 8.94
CA LEU A 88 7.61 14.22 9.51
C LEU A 88 6.85 13.27 10.44
N ARG A 89 6.79 11.98 10.10
CA ARG A 89 6.16 10.95 10.95
C ARG A 89 6.87 10.79 12.28
N ILE A 90 8.21 10.76 12.29
CA ILE A 90 9.00 10.68 13.54
C ILE A 90 8.67 11.88 14.43
N ILE A 91 8.61 13.08 13.86
CA ILE A 91 8.28 14.31 14.59
C ILE A 91 6.86 14.24 15.17
N ASN A 92 5.86 13.87 14.37
CA ASN A 92 4.47 13.73 14.82
C ASN A 92 4.28 12.71 15.94
N LEU A 93 5.04 11.61 15.94
CA LEU A 93 4.90 10.55 16.95
C LEU A 93 5.48 10.95 18.31
N VAL A 94 6.30 12.00 18.34
CA VAL A 94 7.22 12.28 19.43
C VAL A 94 7.04 13.69 19.99
N ALA A 95 6.33 14.58 19.28
CA ALA A 95 6.00 15.92 19.74
C ALA A 95 5.14 15.91 21.03
N TYR A 96 5.49 16.77 21.98
CA TYR A 96 4.77 16.91 23.25
C TYR A 96 3.46 17.72 23.14
N GLU A 97 3.37 18.58 22.13
CA GLU A 97 2.21 19.43 21.84
C GLU A 97 1.83 19.33 20.35
N ASP A 98 0.60 19.74 20.01
CA ASP A 98 0.15 19.84 18.63
C ASP A 98 1.08 20.77 17.83
N LEU A 99 1.63 20.27 16.73
CA LEU A 99 2.50 21.06 15.85
C LEU A 99 1.77 22.27 15.26
N ILE A 100 2.53 23.30 14.91
CA ILE A 100 2.03 24.61 14.39
C ILE A 100 1.14 24.48 13.14
N ILE A 101 1.21 23.36 12.42
CA ILE A 101 0.29 23.05 11.33
C ILE A 101 -0.72 22.00 11.83
N PRO A 102 -2.03 22.21 11.63
CA PRO A 102 -3.03 21.31 12.20
C PRO A 102 -2.89 19.86 11.73
N ASN A 103 -3.00 18.93 12.67
CA ASN A 103 -2.71 17.50 12.47
C ASN A 103 -3.49 16.88 11.29
N TYR A 104 -4.74 17.28 11.07
CA TYR A 104 -5.59 16.81 9.97
C TYR A 104 -5.07 17.18 8.57
N THR A 105 -4.40 18.32 8.43
CA THR A 105 -3.81 18.76 7.16
C THR A 105 -2.72 17.79 6.71
N TYR A 106 -1.90 17.32 7.65
CA TYR A 106 -0.88 16.30 7.37
C TYR A 106 -1.47 14.92 7.11
N VAL A 107 -2.50 14.53 7.87
CA VAL A 107 -3.13 13.21 7.72
C VAL A 107 -3.85 13.07 6.37
N ILE A 108 -4.32 14.16 5.76
CA ILE A 108 -5.07 14.11 4.50
C ILE A 108 -4.20 14.48 3.30
N ILE A 109 -3.52 15.63 3.34
CA ILE A 109 -2.79 16.13 2.17
C ILE A 109 -1.58 15.25 1.87
N LEU A 110 -0.89 14.75 2.91
CA LEU A 110 0.32 13.97 2.74
C LEU A 110 0.04 12.63 2.04
N PRO A 111 -0.95 11.80 2.46
CA PRO A 111 -1.28 10.57 1.74
C PRO A 111 -1.77 10.81 0.32
N ILE A 112 -2.52 11.88 0.07
CA ILE A 112 -2.99 12.23 -1.28
C ILE A 112 -1.81 12.52 -2.21
N LEU A 113 -0.90 13.41 -1.79
CA LEU A 113 0.29 13.75 -2.57
C LEU A 113 1.19 12.54 -2.77
N ILE A 114 1.39 11.73 -1.73
CA ILE A 114 2.15 10.48 -1.82
C ILE A 114 1.52 9.56 -2.85
N SER A 115 0.23 9.30 -2.74
CA SER A 115 -0.46 8.36 -3.62
C SER A 115 -0.41 8.84 -5.07
N PHE A 116 -0.62 10.14 -5.31
CA PHE A 116 -0.52 10.75 -6.64
C PHE A 116 0.89 10.58 -7.23
N ILE A 117 1.92 10.96 -6.49
CA ILE A 117 3.31 10.89 -6.95
C ILE A 117 3.72 9.43 -7.15
N THR A 118 3.43 8.55 -6.20
CA THR A 118 3.72 7.11 -6.31
C THR A 118 3.05 6.52 -7.55
N THR A 119 1.79 6.89 -7.84
CA THR A 119 1.06 6.44 -9.03
C THR A 119 1.74 6.90 -10.30
N TYR A 120 2.05 8.20 -10.40
CA TYR A 120 2.74 8.79 -11.54
C TYR A 120 4.07 8.09 -11.85
N LEU A 121 4.76 7.64 -10.80
CA LEU A 121 6.06 6.99 -10.93
C LEU A 121 5.96 5.52 -11.27
N LEU A 122 5.03 4.79 -10.65
CA LEU A 122 4.91 3.35 -10.80
C LEU A 122 4.21 2.96 -12.10
N TYR A 123 3.26 3.76 -12.60
CA TYR A 123 2.50 3.39 -13.80
C TYR A 123 3.38 3.05 -15.02
N PRO A 124 4.46 3.79 -15.38
CA PRO A 124 5.28 3.43 -16.53
C PRO A 124 6.03 2.10 -16.32
N PHE A 125 6.41 1.78 -15.09
CA PHE A 125 7.05 0.49 -14.78
C PHE A 125 6.07 -0.66 -14.91
N VAL A 126 4.82 -0.48 -14.44
CA VAL A 126 3.78 -1.50 -14.55
C VAL A 126 3.41 -1.74 -16.02
N ILE A 127 3.35 -0.69 -16.84
CA ILE A 127 3.15 -0.84 -18.30
C ILE A 127 4.29 -1.66 -18.91
N LYS A 128 5.56 -1.31 -18.63
CA LYS A 128 6.72 -2.06 -19.15
C LYS A 128 6.72 -3.51 -18.66
N PHE A 129 6.31 -3.75 -17.41
CA PHE A 129 6.15 -5.09 -16.86
C PHE A 129 5.10 -5.88 -17.64
N ALA A 130 3.93 -5.28 -17.89
CA ALA A 130 2.86 -5.93 -18.66
C ALA A 130 3.34 -6.35 -20.05
N TYR A 131 4.04 -5.48 -20.77
CA TYR A 131 4.63 -5.82 -22.06
C TYR A 131 5.66 -6.95 -21.96
N ARG A 132 6.55 -6.91 -20.97
CA ARG A 132 7.60 -7.93 -20.78
C ARG A 132 7.04 -9.32 -20.51
N PHE A 133 5.92 -9.39 -19.81
CA PHE A 133 5.27 -10.65 -19.43
C PHE A 133 4.08 -11.02 -20.33
N ASN A 134 3.91 -10.36 -21.48
CA ASN A 134 2.80 -10.58 -22.41
C ASN A 134 1.42 -10.50 -21.73
N LEU A 135 1.27 -9.60 -20.76
CA LEU A 135 0.00 -9.27 -20.11
C LEU A 135 -0.67 -8.14 -20.89
N ILE A 136 -1.03 -8.41 -22.13
CA ILE A 136 -1.54 -7.42 -23.08
C ILE A 136 -2.83 -7.98 -23.68
N ASP A 137 -3.85 -7.14 -23.73
CA ASP A 137 -5.04 -7.41 -24.53
C ASP A 137 -4.81 -6.91 -25.95
N ASP A 138 -4.64 -7.80 -26.90
CA ASP A 138 -4.50 -7.43 -28.31
C ASP A 138 -5.75 -7.85 -29.10
N PRO A 139 -6.51 -6.89 -29.67
CA PRO A 139 -7.74 -7.20 -30.42
C PRO A 139 -7.50 -8.08 -31.67
N LEU A 140 -6.25 -8.18 -32.16
CA LEU A 140 -5.91 -9.05 -33.29
C LEU A 140 -5.81 -10.53 -32.89
N THR A 141 -5.33 -10.81 -31.67
CA THR A 141 -5.07 -12.17 -31.19
C THR A 141 -6.18 -12.67 -30.28
N HIS A 142 -6.72 -11.79 -29.44
CA HIS A 142 -7.79 -12.11 -28.50
C HIS A 142 -9.12 -11.56 -29.03
N LYS A 143 -9.94 -12.44 -29.61
CA LYS A 143 -11.25 -12.08 -30.16
C LYS A 143 -12.35 -12.41 -29.16
N HIS A 144 -12.79 -11.40 -28.42
CA HIS A 144 -13.95 -11.48 -27.53
C HIS A 144 -15.14 -10.73 -28.15
N PRO A 145 -16.39 -11.22 -28.04
CA PRO A 145 -17.57 -10.55 -28.61
C PRO A 145 -17.80 -9.13 -28.06
N GLY A 146 -17.30 -8.84 -26.86
CA GLY A 146 -17.30 -7.50 -26.24
C GLY A 146 -16.02 -6.68 -26.47
N MET A 147 -15.16 -7.04 -27.42
CA MET A 147 -13.88 -6.35 -27.66
C MET A 147 -14.12 -4.97 -28.31
N LEU A 148 -13.80 -3.90 -27.56
CA LEU A 148 -13.89 -2.51 -28.03
C LEU A 148 -12.52 -1.88 -28.32
N LEU A 149 -11.44 -2.54 -27.95
CA LEU A 149 -10.08 -2.04 -28.10
C LEU A 149 -9.69 -1.92 -29.59
N LYS A 150 -9.10 -0.78 -29.96
CA LYS A 150 -8.54 -0.54 -31.31
C LYS A 150 -7.04 -0.80 -31.39
N SER A 151 -6.38 -0.89 -30.25
CA SER A 151 -4.94 -1.09 -30.13
C SER A 151 -4.64 -1.96 -28.90
N PRO A 152 -3.47 -2.61 -28.85
CA PRO A 152 -3.10 -3.41 -27.69
C PRO A 152 -3.03 -2.58 -26.41
N VAL A 153 -3.61 -3.08 -25.31
CA VAL A 153 -3.63 -2.40 -23.99
C VAL A 153 -3.07 -3.31 -22.89
N PRO A 154 -2.18 -2.83 -22.01
CA PRO A 154 -1.63 -3.63 -20.92
C PRO A 154 -2.68 -3.96 -19.84
N ARG A 155 -2.76 -5.25 -19.46
CA ARG A 155 -3.65 -5.81 -18.42
C ARG A 155 -2.87 -6.15 -17.15
N ALA A 156 -2.39 -5.12 -16.44
CA ALA A 156 -1.67 -5.31 -15.16
C ALA A 156 -2.05 -4.26 -14.10
N GLY A 157 -3.26 -3.68 -14.21
CA GLY A 157 -3.72 -2.60 -13.32
C GLY A 157 -3.79 -3.01 -11.85
N GLY A 158 -4.19 -4.25 -11.55
CA GLY A 158 -4.24 -4.77 -10.18
C GLY A 158 -2.88 -4.75 -9.47
N LEU A 159 -1.80 -4.99 -10.21
CA LEU A 159 -0.44 -4.87 -9.68
C LEU A 159 -0.10 -3.42 -9.30
N LEU A 160 -0.53 -2.44 -10.11
CA LEU A 160 -0.32 -1.03 -9.80
C LEU A 160 -1.01 -0.65 -8.47
N PHE A 161 -2.30 -0.96 -8.32
CA PHE A 161 -3.03 -0.66 -7.08
C PHE A 161 -2.42 -1.34 -5.85
N PHE A 162 -1.99 -2.59 -5.98
CA PHE A 162 -1.32 -3.28 -4.89
C PHE A 162 -0.01 -2.61 -4.50
N LEU A 163 0.83 -2.23 -5.46
CA LEU A 163 2.07 -1.51 -5.17
C LEU A 163 1.81 -0.12 -4.56
N LEU A 164 0.70 0.53 -4.91
CA LEU A 164 0.28 1.80 -4.32
C LEU A 164 -0.20 1.69 -2.88
N ILE A 165 -0.68 0.53 -2.46
CA ILE A 165 -0.98 0.27 -1.05
C ILE A 165 0.28 -0.18 -0.32
N LEU A 166 1.05 -1.10 -0.93
CA LEU A 166 2.21 -1.71 -0.31
C LEU A 166 3.34 -0.71 -0.08
N ILE A 167 3.77 0.03 -1.12
CA ILE A 167 4.97 0.88 -1.04
C ILE A 167 4.73 2.04 -0.05
N PRO A 168 3.74 2.93 -0.22
CA PRO A 168 3.42 3.94 0.79
C PRO A 168 3.09 3.34 2.16
N GLY A 169 2.34 2.21 2.18
CA GLY A 169 1.96 1.51 3.41
C GLY A 169 3.17 1.10 4.26
N LEU A 170 4.27 0.65 3.65
CA LEU A 170 5.51 0.30 4.35
C LEU A 170 6.13 1.49 5.10
N PHE A 171 5.91 2.72 4.64
CA PHE A 171 6.45 3.93 5.27
C PHE A 171 5.46 4.61 6.21
N ILE A 172 4.16 4.50 5.95
CA ILE A 172 3.11 5.23 6.67
C ILE A 172 2.49 4.36 7.76
N LEU A 173 2.21 3.09 7.47
CA LEU A 173 1.44 2.22 8.34
C LEU A 173 2.34 1.40 9.26
N PRO A 174 1.90 1.08 10.50
CA PRO A 174 2.63 0.21 11.40
C PRO A 174 2.44 -1.27 11.03
N ILE A 175 2.85 -1.66 9.81
CA ILE A 175 2.59 -3.00 9.25
C ILE A 175 3.11 -4.11 10.17
N SER A 176 4.35 -3.99 10.67
CA SER A 176 4.97 -5.00 11.54
C SER A 176 4.27 -5.17 12.90
N GLN A 177 3.45 -4.20 13.30
CA GLN A 177 2.75 -4.20 14.59
C GLN A 177 1.26 -4.54 14.43
N SER A 178 0.75 -4.60 13.20
CA SER A 178 -0.67 -4.81 12.91
C SER A 178 -0.87 -6.12 12.15
N GLN A 179 -1.32 -7.15 12.88
CA GLN A 179 -1.72 -8.43 12.30
C GLN A 179 -2.79 -8.26 11.21
N LYS A 180 -3.72 -7.31 11.41
CA LYS A 180 -4.72 -6.91 10.41
C LYS A 180 -4.07 -6.52 9.09
N LEU A 181 -3.12 -5.60 9.12
CA LEU A 181 -2.45 -5.14 7.90
C LEU A 181 -1.65 -6.26 7.23
N ILE A 182 -0.98 -7.11 8.02
CA ILE A 182 -0.24 -8.25 7.49
C ILE A 182 -1.17 -9.22 6.76
N GLY A 183 -2.28 -9.63 7.39
CA GLY A 183 -3.24 -10.55 6.76
C GLY A 183 -3.91 -9.95 5.52
N LEU A 184 -4.20 -8.64 5.54
CA LEU A 184 -4.71 -7.91 4.37
C LEU A 184 -3.70 -7.93 3.21
N LEU A 185 -2.42 -7.64 3.48
CA LEU A 185 -1.38 -7.60 2.46
C LEU A 185 -1.07 -8.99 1.89
N ILE A 186 -1.10 -10.04 2.72
CA ILE A 186 -0.95 -11.42 2.26
C ILE A 186 -2.11 -11.80 1.33
N GLY A 187 -3.36 -11.57 1.78
CA GLY A 187 -4.54 -11.84 0.95
C GLY A 187 -4.50 -11.07 -0.37
N ALA A 188 -4.19 -9.77 -0.32
CA ALA A 188 -4.06 -8.93 -1.50
C ALA A 188 -2.96 -9.42 -2.44
N SER A 189 -1.80 -9.85 -1.92
CA SER A 189 -0.70 -10.40 -2.71
C SER A 189 -1.12 -11.66 -3.46
N ILE A 190 -1.80 -12.60 -2.79
CA ILE A 190 -2.32 -13.82 -3.42
C ILE A 190 -3.29 -13.46 -4.55
N ASN A 191 -4.18 -12.50 -4.31
CA ASN A 191 -5.17 -12.09 -5.32
C ASN A 191 -4.55 -11.38 -6.52
N VAL A 192 -3.51 -10.56 -6.30
CA VAL A 192 -2.78 -9.89 -7.40
C VAL A 192 -2.05 -10.91 -8.23
N ILE A 193 -1.38 -11.87 -7.59
CA ILE A 193 -0.71 -12.97 -8.30
C ILE A 193 -1.75 -13.75 -9.12
N LEU A 194 -2.87 -14.15 -8.51
CA LEU A 194 -3.96 -14.83 -9.20
C LEU A 194 -4.46 -14.01 -10.39
N GLY A 195 -4.70 -12.71 -10.22
CA GLY A 195 -5.16 -11.82 -11.29
C GLY A 195 -4.16 -11.74 -12.45
N LEU A 196 -2.86 -11.63 -12.17
CA LEU A 196 -1.82 -11.63 -13.21
C LEU A 196 -1.74 -12.96 -13.97
N PHE A 197 -1.99 -14.10 -13.29
CA PHE A 197 -2.07 -15.39 -13.97
C PHE A 197 -3.37 -15.52 -14.77
N ASP A 198 -4.50 -15.02 -14.25
CA ASP A 198 -5.79 -15.00 -14.95
C ASP A 198 -5.71 -14.18 -16.24
N ASP A 199 -5.10 -12.99 -16.18
CA ASP A 199 -4.88 -12.10 -17.33
C ASP A 199 -4.03 -12.74 -18.44
N ARG A 200 -3.23 -13.76 -18.12
CA ARG A 200 -2.35 -14.44 -19.07
C ARG A 200 -2.89 -15.78 -19.58
N TYR A 201 -3.55 -16.53 -18.71
CA TYR A 201 -3.87 -17.94 -18.95
C TYR A 201 -5.37 -18.24 -18.96
N ASP A 202 -6.23 -17.24 -18.71
CA ASP A 202 -7.69 -17.39 -18.61
C ASP A 202 -8.06 -18.57 -17.68
N ILE A 203 -7.79 -18.39 -16.38
CA ILE A 203 -7.90 -19.48 -15.40
C ILE A 203 -9.36 -19.94 -15.31
N HIS A 204 -9.55 -21.26 -15.20
CA HIS A 204 -10.88 -21.83 -15.00
C HIS A 204 -11.60 -21.22 -13.77
N PRO A 205 -12.86 -20.79 -13.88
CA PRO A 205 -13.55 -20.02 -12.83
C PRO A 205 -13.57 -20.70 -11.45
N LEU A 206 -13.69 -22.03 -11.39
CA LEU A 206 -13.66 -22.77 -10.13
C LEU A 206 -12.29 -22.70 -9.43
N VAL A 207 -11.20 -22.71 -10.19
CA VAL A 207 -9.84 -22.59 -9.64
C VAL A 207 -9.62 -21.18 -9.13
N ARG A 208 -10.04 -20.16 -9.90
CA ARG A 208 -10.03 -18.76 -9.48
C ARG A 208 -10.80 -18.56 -8.17
N ALA A 209 -12.02 -19.09 -8.09
CA ALA A 209 -12.83 -19.00 -6.88
C ALA A 209 -12.18 -19.68 -5.66
N ALA A 210 -11.57 -20.86 -5.85
CA ALA A 210 -10.88 -21.57 -4.77
C ALA A 210 -9.69 -20.76 -4.21
N VAL A 211 -8.87 -20.15 -5.09
CA VAL A 211 -7.73 -19.32 -4.66
C VAL A 211 -8.19 -18.01 -4.00
N GLN A 212 -9.28 -17.40 -4.48
CA GLN A 212 -9.88 -16.23 -3.83
C GLN A 212 -10.38 -16.57 -2.42
N LEU A 213 -11.11 -17.68 -2.24
CA LEU A 213 -11.57 -18.13 -0.92
C LEU A 213 -10.39 -18.43 0.02
N PHE A 214 -9.33 -19.04 -0.50
CA PHE A 214 -8.09 -19.24 0.24
C PHE A 214 -7.45 -17.92 0.67
N SER A 215 -7.37 -16.92 -0.23
CA SER A 215 -6.87 -15.57 0.08
C SER A 215 -7.67 -14.89 1.19
N ILE A 216 -9.02 -14.95 1.11
CA ILE A 216 -9.92 -14.33 2.09
C ILE A 216 -9.70 -14.89 3.50
N THR A 217 -9.30 -16.16 3.62
CA THR A 217 -9.02 -16.80 4.92
C THR A 217 -7.95 -16.03 5.70
N PHE A 218 -6.89 -15.54 5.05
CA PHE A 218 -5.86 -14.74 5.70
C PHE A 218 -6.41 -13.41 6.23
N VAL A 219 -7.28 -12.77 5.47
CA VAL A 219 -7.90 -11.48 5.83
C VAL A 219 -8.84 -11.67 7.02
N VAL A 220 -9.66 -12.72 7.01
CA VAL A 220 -10.59 -13.04 8.10
C VAL A 220 -9.83 -13.42 9.38
N LEU A 221 -8.79 -14.26 9.29
CA LEU A 221 -7.95 -14.63 10.43
C LEU A 221 -7.23 -13.41 11.03
N ALA A 222 -6.94 -12.39 10.22
CA ALA A 222 -6.40 -11.12 10.69
C ALA A 222 -7.41 -10.30 11.52
N GLY A 223 -8.69 -10.68 11.52
CA GLY A 223 -9.77 -10.06 12.29
C GLY A 223 -10.69 -9.14 11.49
N PHE A 224 -10.67 -9.18 10.15
CA PHE A 224 -11.67 -8.49 9.33
C PHE A 224 -12.97 -9.29 9.29
N THR A 225 -13.86 -9.01 10.24
CA THR A 225 -15.15 -9.69 10.40
C THR A 225 -16.27 -8.71 10.71
N TRP A 226 -17.52 -9.08 10.38
CA TRP A 226 -18.70 -8.27 10.67
C TRP A 226 -19.26 -8.63 12.04
N LEU A 227 -18.85 -7.93 13.09
CA LEU A 227 -19.36 -8.17 14.45
C LEU A 227 -20.80 -7.69 14.63
N TYR A 228 -21.18 -6.66 13.88
CA TYR A 228 -22.51 -6.07 13.88
C TYR A 228 -22.96 -5.86 12.45
N LEU A 229 -24.21 -6.21 12.15
CA LEU A 229 -24.84 -5.88 10.87
C LEU A 229 -25.72 -4.63 11.07
N PRO A 230 -25.40 -3.50 10.41
CA PRO A 230 -26.22 -2.31 10.51
C PRO A 230 -27.61 -2.56 9.93
N ASN A 231 -28.64 -2.12 10.65
CA ASN A 231 -30.04 -2.23 10.26
C ASN A 231 -30.61 -0.81 10.08
N PRO A 232 -31.01 -0.40 8.87
CA PRO A 232 -31.57 0.94 8.66
C PRO A 232 -32.97 1.12 9.27
N PHE A 233 -33.63 0.04 9.70
CA PHE A 233 -35.00 0.05 10.24
C PHE A 233 -35.08 -0.24 11.73
N GLY A 234 -33.95 -0.28 12.45
CA GLY A 234 -33.94 -0.58 13.88
C GLY A 234 -32.54 -0.84 14.43
N ASP A 235 -32.45 -1.60 15.53
CA ASP A 235 -31.17 -1.90 16.16
C ASP A 235 -30.28 -2.80 15.30
N ALA A 236 -28.97 -2.60 15.44
CA ALA A 236 -27.97 -3.42 14.76
C ALA A 236 -28.03 -4.87 15.25
N ILE A 237 -27.95 -5.81 14.29
CA ILE A 237 -27.97 -7.23 14.61
C ILE A 237 -26.59 -7.63 15.13
N ASN A 238 -26.52 -8.12 16.37
CA ASN A 238 -25.29 -8.60 16.98
C ASN A 238 -24.96 -10.01 16.45
N LEU A 239 -23.80 -10.16 15.82
CA LEU A 239 -23.33 -11.43 15.24
C LEU A 239 -22.33 -12.17 16.15
N GLN A 240 -22.13 -11.68 17.38
CA GLN A 240 -21.17 -12.23 18.34
C GLN A 240 -21.72 -13.44 19.12
N THR A 241 -22.98 -13.79 18.95
CA THR A 241 -23.71 -14.76 19.80
C THR A 241 -23.09 -16.17 19.79
N TYR A 242 -22.50 -16.59 18.68
CA TYR A 242 -21.90 -17.92 18.54
C TYR A 242 -20.42 -17.80 18.12
N PHE A 243 -19.52 -18.14 19.03
CA PHE A 243 -18.07 -18.11 18.80
C PHE A 243 -17.38 -19.41 19.20
N VAL A 244 -16.23 -19.67 18.59
CA VAL A 244 -15.24 -20.62 19.09
C VAL A 244 -13.91 -19.92 19.28
N SER A 245 -13.25 -20.22 20.39
CA SER A 245 -11.87 -19.80 20.67
C SER A 245 -10.91 -20.92 20.29
N PHE A 246 -9.76 -20.53 19.73
CA PHE A 246 -8.68 -21.45 19.40
C PHE A 246 -7.51 -21.20 20.34
N ASP A 247 -7.65 -21.69 21.58
CA ASP A 247 -6.73 -21.39 22.68
C ASP A 247 -5.27 -21.83 22.38
N PHE A 248 -5.08 -22.79 21.45
CA PHE A 248 -3.76 -23.28 21.04
C PHE A 248 -3.01 -22.34 20.07
N LEU A 249 -3.72 -21.46 19.35
CA LEU A 249 -3.11 -20.48 18.44
C LEU A 249 -2.82 -19.15 19.14
N THR A 250 -3.37 -18.95 20.34
CA THR A 250 -3.24 -17.73 21.14
C THR A 250 -1.80 -17.27 21.38
N PRO A 251 -0.80 -18.16 21.59
CA PRO A 251 0.60 -17.73 21.75
C PRO A 251 1.21 -17.12 20.47
N TYR A 252 0.69 -17.46 19.30
CA TYR A 252 1.25 -17.07 18.00
C TYR A 252 0.48 -15.93 17.35
N VAL A 253 -0.84 -15.92 17.51
CA VAL A 253 -1.73 -14.99 16.79
C VAL A 253 -2.51 -14.08 17.75
N GLY A 254 -2.62 -14.41 19.05
CA GLY A 254 -3.37 -13.63 20.05
C GLY A 254 -4.76 -14.21 20.33
N ASP A 255 -5.53 -13.58 21.23
CA ASP A 255 -6.90 -14.04 21.55
C ASP A 255 -7.82 -13.83 20.34
N HIS A 256 -8.12 -14.92 19.64
CA HIS A 256 -9.00 -14.94 18.48
C HIS A 256 -10.28 -15.70 18.80
N ARG A 257 -11.36 -14.94 18.97
CA ARG A 257 -12.72 -15.47 18.96
C ARG A 257 -13.24 -15.43 17.53
N ILE A 258 -13.50 -16.59 16.96
CA ILE A 258 -14.06 -16.74 15.63
C ILE A 258 -15.58 -16.81 15.77
N TYR A 259 -16.25 -15.74 15.39
CA TYR A 259 -17.71 -15.66 15.37
C TYR A 259 -18.22 -16.23 14.03
N TYR A 260 -18.88 -17.39 14.07
CA TYR A 260 -19.19 -18.16 12.85
C TYR A 260 -19.98 -17.37 11.81
N PHE A 261 -21.07 -16.72 12.24
CA PHE A 261 -21.92 -15.93 11.35
C PHE A 261 -21.20 -14.67 10.85
N ALA A 262 -20.41 -14.00 11.70
CA ALA A 262 -19.62 -12.85 11.30
C ALA A 262 -18.57 -13.20 10.24
N VAL A 263 -17.93 -14.36 10.39
CA VAL A 263 -16.90 -14.87 9.48
C VAL A 263 -17.51 -15.31 8.17
N LEU A 264 -18.57 -16.10 8.22
CA LEU A 264 -19.27 -16.56 7.02
C LEU A 264 -19.76 -15.37 6.19
N LEU A 265 -20.35 -14.38 6.84
CA LEU A 265 -20.79 -13.15 6.18
C LEU A 265 -19.60 -12.38 5.58
N ALA A 266 -18.49 -12.25 6.32
CA ALA A 266 -17.28 -11.60 5.80
C ALA A 266 -16.70 -12.32 4.58
N ILE A 267 -16.69 -13.65 4.58
CA ILE A 267 -16.20 -14.45 3.45
C ILE A 267 -17.09 -14.25 2.23
N ILE A 268 -18.42 -14.39 2.39
CA ILE A 268 -19.38 -14.21 1.30
C ILE A 268 -19.28 -12.79 0.74
N TRP A 269 -19.21 -11.78 1.62
CA TRP A 269 -19.11 -10.38 1.23
C TRP A 269 -17.81 -10.08 0.48
N ALA A 270 -16.67 -10.52 1.00
CA ALA A 270 -15.38 -10.31 0.36
C ALA A 270 -15.30 -11.01 -1.01
N TRP A 271 -15.76 -12.27 -1.08
CA TRP A 271 -15.80 -13.03 -2.33
C TRP A 271 -16.75 -12.39 -3.35
N PHE A 272 -17.92 -11.91 -2.90
CA PHE A 272 -18.84 -11.15 -3.73
C PHE A 272 -18.17 -9.89 -4.28
N LEU A 273 -17.54 -9.07 -3.45
CA LEU A 273 -16.87 -7.84 -3.92
C LEU A 273 -15.74 -8.12 -4.92
N MET A 274 -14.95 -9.18 -4.70
CA MET A 274 -13.88 -9.58 -5.63
C MET A 274 -14.41 -9.97 -7.02
N ASN A 275 -15.62 -10.51 -7.11
CA ASN A 275 -16.22 -10.93 -8.37
C ASN A 275 -17.14 -9.87 -8.97
N TYR A 276 -17.86 -9.12 -8.14
CA TYR A 276 -18.78 -8.05 -8.55
C TYR A 276 -18.06 -7.02 -9.40
N MET A 277 -16.87 -6.58 -8.96
CA MET A 277 -16.07 -5.65 -9.74
C MET A 277 -15.81 -6.23 -11.13
N SER A 278 -15.33 -7.47 -11.22
CA SER A 278 -15.08 -8.17 -12.49
C SER A 278 -16.33 -8.38 -13.36
N MET A 279 -17.53 -8.35 -12.80
CA MET A 279 -18.80 -8.47 -13.55
C MET A 279 -19.27 -7.12 -14.10
N ALA A 280 -18.76 -6.01 -13.56
CA ALA A 280 -19.09 -4.65 -13.99
C ALA A 280 -18.11 -4.08 -15.04
N ASN A 281 -17.21 -4.90 -15.61
CA ASN A 281 -16.36 -4.47 -16.72
C ASN A 281 -17.18 -4.21 -17.99
N GLY A 282 -16.77 -3.20 -18.76
CA GLY A 282 -17.37 -2.93 -20.07
C GLY A 282 -17.06 -1.57 -20.65
N THR A 283 -16.65 -0.61 -19.81
CA THR A 283 -16.29 0.75 -20.24
C THR A 283 -15.04 1.25 -19.52
N ASP A 284 -14.29 2.13 -20.20
CA ASP A 284 -13.07 2.71 -19.68
C ASP A 284 -13.35 3.54 -18.40
N GLY A 285 -12.51 3.35 -17.38
CA GLY A 285 -12.55 4.17 -16.16
C GLY A 285 -13.57 3.76 -15.09
N VAL A 286 -14.41 2.74 -15.29
CA VAL A 286 -15.38 2.28 -14.26
C VAL A 286 -14.72 1.80 -12.96
N TYR A 287 -13.46 1.39 -13.05
CA TYR A 287 -12.68 0.86 -11.93
C TYR A 287 -11.78 1.89 -11.22
N ALA A 288 -11.64 3.09 -11.78
CA ALA A 288 -10.75 4.13 -11.28
C ALA A 288 -11.50 5.10 -10.36
#